data_AF-A0A928B2Q2-F1
#
_entry.id   AF-A0A928B2Q2-F1
#
_cell.length_a   1.000
_cell.length_b   1.000
_cell.length_c   1.000
_cell.angle_alpha   90.00
_cell.angle_beta   90.00
_cell.angle_gamma   90.00
#
_symmetry.space_group_name_H-M   'P 1'
#
loop_
_entity.id
_entity.type
_entity.pdbx_description
1 polymer ?
#
loop_
_entity_poly.entity_id
_entity_poly.type
_entity_poly.pdbx_seq_one_letter_code
_entity_poly.pdbx_strand_id
1 'polypeptide(L)'
;MLACAIVLFMSIGTLSAQDMRRGLKQKVDSGVMQKPDTTVVAQDSLSRAITDSLARFQPTAKEIKRRMDSLARVERRRQRAEAAGRIDSEGNIIPPEPWFGDSTSLSKVCLVSAVLPGYGQIYNKQYWKLPILYTTLGASIGMAVHYSNEYKPLKRQYDQMIVENGLYRTEELNTLQRKMIRKNTTKQIMMGLAAASYIYFLGDAALNYSTNDVSDVKKATTLSIICPGAGQIYNKSYWRMPIVIGGMASMIYVIDWNNRGFKRFKEAYRLRADFELNPGKYPGGVSADEFRGRYSATFLKNLRDSYRRSRDLSIILTALVYTFQAVDAHVDAHLKDFDVSDNLSLSVEPLFDYQYTQTFGVDPVFGFNVNLSF
;
A
#
# COMPACT_ATOMS: atom_id res chain seq x y z
N MET A 1 -13.14 -23.71 -15.86
CA MET A 1 -13.50 -22.32 -16.20
C MET A 1 -12.22 -21.48 -16.35
N LEU A 2 -11.38 -21.82 -17.33
CA LEU A 2 -10.04 -21.23 -17.49
C LEU A 2 -9.76 -20.74 -18.93
N ALA A 3 -10.77 -20.70 -19.79
CA ALA A 3 -10.62 -20.37 -21.22
C ALA A 3 -11.28 -19.04 -21.65
N CYS A 4 -11.96 -18.33 -20.73
CA CYS A 4 -12.73 -17.13 -21.09
C CYS A 4 -12.00 -15.80 -20.79
N ALA A 5 -10.84 -15.84 -20.12
CA ALA A 5 -10.10 -14.62 -19.73
C ALA A 5 -8.96 -14.23 -20.71
N ILE A 6 -8.62 -15.09 -21.67
CA ILE A 6 -7.49 -14.88 -22.59
C ILE A 6 -7.95 -14.24 -23.93
N VAL A 7 -9.25 -14.25 -24.24
CA VAL A 7 -9.79 -13.67 -25.49
C VAL A 7 -10.11 -12.17 -25.37
N LEU A 8 -10.19 -11.63 -24.15
CA LEU A 8 -10.57 -10.22 -23.92
C LEU A 8 -9.41 -9.21 -23.98
N PHE A 9 -8.16 -9.67 -24.14
CA PHE A 9 -6.99 -8.78 -24.15
C PHE A 9 -6.31 -8.59 -25.52
N MET A 10 -6.81 -9.23 -26.59
CA MET A 10 -6.24 -9.09 -27.95
C MET A 10 -7.05 -8.18 -28.90
N SER A 11 -8.14 -7.55 -28.46
CA SER A 11 -9.02 -6.78 -29.36
C SER A 11 -8.92 -5.25 -29.27
N ILE A 12 -7.92 -4.69 -28.59
CA ILE A 12 -7.80 -3.21 -28.40
C ILE A 12 -6.63 -2.59 -29.20
N GLY A 13 -5.81 -3.39 -29.89
CA GLY A 13 -4.78 -2.86 -30.79
C GLY A 13 -5.11 -3.19 -32.24
N THR A 14 -5.64 -2.21 -33.00
CA THR A 14 -5.53 -2.02 -34.47
C THR A 14 -6.74 -1.29 -35.06
N LEU A 15 -6.98 -0.03 -34.69
CA LEU A 15 -7.83 0.86 -35.51
C LEU A 15 -7.29 2.30 -35.46
N SER A 16 -6.22 2.54 -36.22
CA SER A 16 -5.82 3.88 -36.62
C SER A 16 -5.08 3.81 -37.96
N ALA A 17 -5.82 3.52 -39.02
CA ALA A 17 -5.55 4.01 -40.37
C ALA A 17 -6.72 3.61 -41.27
N GLN A 18 -7.10 4.55 -42.15
CA GLN A 18 -8.02 4.41 -43.28
C GLN A 18 -9.48 4.82 -43.05
N ASP A 19 -9.93 5.61 -44.04
CA ASP A 19 -11.28 6.07 -44.38
C ASP A 19 -11.82 7.27 -43.57
N MET A 20 -12.16 8.44 -44.13
CA MET A 20 -12.59 8.77 -45.49
C MET A 20 -12.36 10.28 -45.75
N ARG A 21 -11.57 10.64 -46.77
CA ARG A 21 -11.62 11.98 -47.42
C ARG A 21 -12.03 11.80 -48.88
N ARG A 22 -13.33 11.94 -49.14
CA ARG A 22 -13.95 12.27 -50.44
C ARG A 22 -15.28 12.95 -50.10
N GLY A 23 -15.66 14.11 -50.59
CA GLY A 23 -15.06 15.11 -51.46
C GLY A 23 -16.10 16.21 -51.67
N LEU A 24 -15.67 17.38 -52.18
CA LEU A 24 -16.57 18.24 -52.94
C LEU A 24 -15.82 18.66 -54.20
N LYS A 25 -16.26 18.07 -55.32
CA LYS A 25 -15.84 18.44 -56.66
C LYS A 25 -16.35 19.87 -56.92
N GLN A 26 -15.43 20.75 -57.28
CA GLN A 26 -15.74 22.08 -57.76
C GLN A 26 -16.28 21.95 -59.20
N LYS A 27 -17.57 22.19 -59.39
CA LYS A 27 -18.18 22.29 -60.72
C LYS A 27 -17.91 23.70 -61.24
N VAL A 28 -17.09 23.81 -62.28
CA VAL A 28 -16.89 25.05 -63.03
C VAL A 28 -18.00 25.10 -64.09
N ASP A 29 -19.08 25.84 -63.81
CA ASP A 29 -20.04 26.22 -64.84
C ASP A 29 -19.53 27.50 -65.52
N SER A 30 -19.20 27.37 -66.80
CA SER A 30 -18.85 28.46 -67.71
C SER A 30 -20.14 29.13 -68.19
N GLY A 31 -20.60 30.13 -67.45
CA GLY A 31 -21.72 30.99 -67.84
C GLY A 31 -21.20 32.39 -68.16
N VAL A 32 -21.28 32.79 -69.43
CA VAL A 32 -21.01 34.15 -69.89
C VAL A 32 -22.05 35.08 -69.24
N MET A 33 -21.61 35.96 -68.32
CA MET A 33 -22.48 37.04 -67.83
C MET A 33 -22.46 38.19 -68.83
N GLN A 34 -23.59 38.40 -69.51
CA GLN A 34 -23.94 39.71 -70.04
C GLN A 34 -24.14 40.69 -68.89
N LYS A 35 -23.56 41.87 -69.04
CA LYS A 35 -23.63 42.98 -68.09
C LYS A 35 -24.85 43.83 -68.43
N PRO A 36 -25.85 43.98 -67.54
CA PRO A 36 -26.73 45.14 -67.58
C PRO A 36 -26.24 46.15 -66.54
N ASP A 37 -26.06 47.38 -66.99
CA ASP A 37 -25.86 48.56 -66.16
C ASP A 37 -27.03 48.72 -65.18
N THR A 38 -26.73 49.03 -63.92
CA THR A 38 -27.57 49.84 -63.01
C THR A 38 -26.91 49.89 -61.63
N THR A 39 -26.12 50.94 -61.41
CA THR A 39 -25.44 51.30 -60.15
C THR A 39 -26.40 51.62 -59.00
N VAL A 40 -27.71 51.60 -59.22
CA VAL A 40 -28.74 51.92 -58.22
C VAL A 40 -29.18 50.68 -57.42
N VAL A 41 -29.09 49.46 -57.96
CA VAL A 41 -29.45 48.22 -57.25
C VAL A 41 -28.31 47.71 -56.36
N ALA A 42 -27.07 48.07 -56.68
CA ALA A 42 -25.87 47.61 -55.99
C ALA A 42 -25.79 48.10 -54.53
N GLN A 43 -26.15 49.35 -54.24
CA GLN A 43 -26.14 49.87 -52.86
C GLN A 43 -27.19 49.18 -51.96
N ASP A 44 -28.35 48.85 -52.52
CA ASP A 44 -29.45 48.20 -51.80
C ASP A 44 -29.16 46.71 -51.53
N SER A 45 -28.40 46.06 -52.41
CA SER A 45 -27.93 44.69 -52.22
C SER A 45 -26.66 44.61 -51.36
N LEU A 46 -25.78 45.61 -51.37
CA LEU A 46 -24.63 45.70 -50.46
C LEU A 46 -25.09 46.01 -49.03
N SER A 47 -26.03 46.94 -48.84
CA SER A 47 -26.60 47.23 -47.54
C SER A 47 -27.35 46.02 -46.99
N ARG A 48 -28.19 45.33 -47.79
CA ARG A 48 -28.81 44.06 -47.37
C ARG A 48 -27.79 42.97 -47.10
N ALA A 49 -26.73 42.83 -47.89
CA ALA A 49 -25.67 41.85 -47.64
C ALA A 49 -24.88 42.15 -46.36
N ILE A 50 -24.61 43.42 -46.06
CA ILE A 50 -23.99 43.87 -44.81
C ILE A 50 -24.94 43.60 -43.63
N THR A 51 -26.22 43.92 -43.78
CA THR A 51 -27.24 43.72 -42.75
C THR A 51 -27.47 42.22 -42.47
N ASP A 52 -27.53 41.38 -43.51
CA ASP A 52 -27.61 39.92 -43.40
C ASP A 52 -26.32 39.30 -42.86
N SER A 53 -25.17 39.92 -43.10
CA SER A 53 -23.90 39.49 -42.51
C SER A 53 -23.85 39.85 -41.02
N LEU A 54 -24.28 41.05 -40.64
CA LEU A 54 -24.43 41.50 -39.25
C LEU A 54 -25.48 40.68 -38.48
N ALA A 55 -26.59 40.31 -39.12
CA ALA A 55 -27.61 39.44 -38.55
C ALA A 55 -27.09 38.00 -38.37
N ARG A 56 -26.28 37.48 -39.30
CA ARG A 56 -25.54 36.21 -39.16
C ARG A 56 -24.46 36.25 -38.09
N PHE A 57 -23.97 37.44 -37.73
CA PHE A 57 -22.99 37.66 -36.67
C PHE A 57 -23.60 37.78 -35.27
N GLN A 58 -24.93 37.77 -35.11
CA GLN A 58 -25.55 37.62 -33.79
C GLN A 58 -25.50 36.14 -33.39
N PRO A 59 -24.58 35.72 -32.50
CA PRO A 59 -24.54 34.34 -32.05
C PRO A 59 -25.87 34.03 -31.37
N THR A 60 -26.54 32.97 -31.82
CA THR A 60 -27.77 32.51 -31.18
C THR A 60 -27.49 32.21 -29.70
N ALA A 61 -28.46 32.45 -28.81
CA ALA A 61 -28.30 32.24 -27.37
C ALA A 61 -27.76 30.84 -27.01
N LYS A 62 -28.07 29.84 -27.84
CA LYS A 62 -27.58 28.46 -27.73
C LYS A 62 -26.08 28.34 -28.03
N GLU A 63 -25.58 29.08 -29.02
CA GLU A 63 -24.15 29.14 -29.37
C GLU A 63 -23.35 29.81 -28.24
N ILE A 64 -23.88 30.91 -27.69
CA ILE A 64 -23.29 31.62 -26.54
C ILE A 64 -23.21 30.68 -25.33
N LYS A 65 -24.30 29.96 -25.03
CA LYS A 65 -24.34 29.00 -23.93
C LYS A 65 -23.31 27.88 -24.10
N ARG A 66 -23.17 27.30 -25.30
CA ARG A 66 -22.17 26.26 -25.58
C ARG A 66 -20.74 26.75 -25.38
N ARG A 67 -20.44 27.98 -25.83
CA ARG A 67 -19.14 28.61 -25.62
C ARG A 67 -18.89 28.85 -24.13
N MET A 68 -19.89 29.36 -23.41
CA MET A 68 -19.81 29.58 -21.97
C MET A 68 -19.57 28.27 -21.20
N ASP A 69 -20.28 27.18 -21.55
CA ASP A 69 -20.07 25.85 -20.96
C ASP A 69 -18.66 25.30 -21.28
N SER A 70 -18.15 25.56 -22.48
CA SER A 70 -16.80 25.15 -22.87
C SER A 70 -15.71 25.88 -22.08
N LEU A 71 -15.88 27.19 -21.88
CA LEU A 71 -14.98 28.01 -21.07
C LEU A 71 -15.04 27.61 -19.60
N ALA A 72 -16.24 27.40 -19.06
CA ALA A 72 -16.43 26.91 -17.70
C ALA A 72 -15.82 25.50 -17.47
N ARG A 73 -15.71 24.66 -18.52
CA ARG A 73 -15.00 23.37 -18.43
C ARG A 73 -13.49 23.55 -18.40
N VAL A 74 -12.94 24.47 -19.22
CA VAL A 74 -11.51 24.78 -19.24
C VAL A 74 -11.08 25.41 -17.91
N GLU A 75 -11.87 26.36 -17.41
CA GLU A 75 -11.63 27.03 -16.13
C GLU A 75 -11.64 26.05 -14.96
N ARG A 76 -12.64 25.16 -14.89
CA ARG A 76 -12.67 24.08 -13.88
C ARG A 76 -11.48 23.13 -13.98
N ARG A 77 -10.96 22.87 -15.18
CA ARG A 77 -9.76 22.04 -15.37
C ARG A 77 -8.51 22.76 -14.89
N ARG A 78 -8.39 24.05 -15.18
CA ARG A 78 -7.29 24.90 -14.71
C ARG A 78 -7.28 25.01 -13.19
N GLN A 79 -8.40 25.37 -12.58
CA GLN A 79 -8.53 25.43 -11.11
C GLN A 79 -8.17 24.11 -10.42
N ARG A 80 -8.56 22.96 -11.00
CA ARG A 80 -8.17 21.63 -10.49
C ARG A 80 -6.70 21.30 -10.68
N ALA A 81 -6.05 21.87 -11.69
CA ALA A 81 -4.62 21.71 -11.92
C ALA A 81 -3.83 22.61 -10.95
N GLU A 82 -4.26 23.86 -10.75
CA GLU A 82 -3.70 24.80 -9.78
C GLU A 82 -3.78 24.26 -8.35
N ALA A 83 -4.96 23.79 -7.92
CA ALA A 83 -5.15 23.18 -6.60
C ALA A 83 -4.29 21.94 -6.37
N ALA A 84 -3.78 21.31 -7.43
CA ALA A 84 -2.92 20.13 -7.36
C ALA A 84 -1.45 20.44 -7.70
N GLY A 85 -1.07 21.70 -7.86
CA GLY A 85 0.30 22.11 -8.22
C GLY A 85 0.76 21.61 -9.60
N ARG A 86 -0.17 21.38 -10.53
CA ARG A 86 0.08 20.85 -11.89
C ARG A 86 0.11 21.96 -12.95
N ILE A 87 0.61 23.14 -12.59
CA ILE A 87 0.85 24.22 -13.54
C ILE A 87 2.36 24.47 -13.57
N ASP A 88 2.95 24.43 -14.76
CA ASP A 88 4.36 24.74 -14.95
C ASP A 88 4.62 26.25 -14.83
N SER A 89 5.89 26.65 -14.77
CA SER A 89 6.28 28.07 -14.70
C SER A 89 5.81 28.90 -15.91
N GLU A 90 5.40 28.24 -17.00
CA GLU A 90 4.90 28.85 -18.24
C GLU A 90 3.36 28.94 -18.30
N GLY A 91 2.66 28.40 -17.30
CA GLY A 91 1.20 28.43 -17.20
C GLY A 91 0.46 27.29 -17.92
N ASN A 92 1.17 26.30 -18.46
CA ASN A 92 0.57 25.11 -19.08
C ASN A 92 0.13 24.10 -18.02
N ILE A 93 -0.96 23.39 -18.32
CA ILE A 93 -1.49 22.33 -17.47
C ILE A 93 -0.66 21.06 -17.68
N ILE A 94 0.06 20.64 -16.64
CA ILE A 94 0.77 19.36 -16.63
C ILE A 94 -0.28 18.23 -16.58
N PRO A 95 -0.30 17.32 -17.58
CA PRO A 95 -1.22 16.20 -17.57
C PRO A 95 -0.97 15.32 -16.34
N PRO A 96 -2.02 14.75 -15.72
CA PRO A 96 -1.83 13.86 -14.59
C PRO A 96 -1.01 12.64 -15.01
N GLU A 97 -0.06 12.23 -14.17
CA GLU A 97 0.66 10.97 -14.39
C GLU A 97 -0.33 9.81 -14.49
N PRO A 98 -0.20 8.93 -15.49
CA PRO A 98 -0.97 7.70 -15.53
C PRO A 98 -0.64 6.82 -14.32
N TRP A 99 -1.64 6.09 -13.83
CA TRP A 99 -1.48 5.16 -12.70
C TRP A 99 -0.41 4.08 -12.93
N PHE A 100 -0.11 3.78 -14.21
CA PHE A 100 0.83 2.75 -14.65
C PHE A 100 1.84 3.33 -15.66
N GLY A 101 2.50 4.45 -15.31
CA GLY A 101 3.59 5.00 -16.11
C GLY A 101 4.96 4.41 -15.74
N ASP A 102 5.93 4.53 -16.65
CA ASP A 102 7.31 4.04 -16.45
C ASP A 102 8.11 4.82 -15.37
N SER A 103 7.55 5.93 -14.86
CA SER A 103 8.16 6.83 -13.88
C SER A 103 7.33 6.99 -12.59
N THR A 104 6.50 6.02 -12.22
CA THR A 104 5.65 6.12 -11.02
C THR A 104 6.49 6.17 -9.73
N SER A 105 6.11 7.01 -8.77
CA SER A 105 6.83 7.15 -7.49
C SER A 105 6.88 5.84 -6.69
N LEU A 106 7.97 5.65 -5.93
CA LEU A 106 8.19 4.45 -5.12
C LEU A 106 7.04 4.14 -4.15
N SER A 107 6.41 5.17 -3.57
CA SER A 107 5.24 4.98 -2.70
C SER A 107 4.03 4.41 -3.40
N LYS A 108 3.79 4.82 -4.65
CA LYS A 108 2.73 4.22 -5.48
C LYS A 108 3.07 2.76 -5.80
N VAL A 109 4.31 2.48 -6.23
CA VAL A 109 4.73 1.11 -6.58
C VAL A 109 4.67 0.17 -5.39
N CYS A 110 5.13 0.60 -4.22
CA CYS A 110 5.10 -0.21 -3.01
C CYS A 110 3.66 -0.43 -2.53
N LEU A 111 2.79 0.59 -2.59
CA LEU A 111 1.38 0.47 -2.21
C LEU A 111 0.62 -0.47 -3.14
N VAL A 112 0.83 -0.36 -4.46
CA VAL A 112 0.22 -1.28 -5.43
C VAL A 112 0.79 -2.69 -5.24
N SER A 113 2.09 -2.84 -4.98
CA SER A 113 2.71 -4.15 -4.68
C SER A 113 2.20 -4.76 -3.38
N ALA A 114 1.81 -3.95 -2.40
CA ALA A 114 1.22 -4.38 -1.15
C ALA A 114 -0.22 -4.90 -1.30
N VAL A 115 -0.89 -4.58 -2.41
CA VAL A 115 -2.23 -5.08 -2.73
C VAL A 115 -2.15 -6.20 -3.77
N LEU A 116 -1.25 -6.07 -4.74
CA LEU A 116 -1.05 -6.98 -5.85
C LEU A 116 0.33 -7.64 -5.75
N PRO A 117 0.40 -8.88 -5.21
CA PRO A 117 1.63 -9.64 -5.15
C PRO A 117 2.20 -9.79 -6.57
N GLY A 118 3.46 -9.39 -6.77
CA GLY A 118 4.12 -9.47 -8.08
C GLY A 118 4.23 -8.15 -8.82
N TYR A 119 3.48 -7.11 -8.44
CA TYR A 119 3.47 -5.83 -9.18
C TYR A 119 4.85 -5.16 -9.22
N GLY A 120 5.56 -5.12 -8.10
CA GLY A 120 6.89 -4.51 -8.03
C GLY A 120 7.93 -5.25 -8.90
N GLN A 121 7.81 -6.57 -9.02
CA GLN A 121 8.65 -7.37 -9.92
C GLN A 121 8.34 -7.08 -11.40
N ILE A 122 7.06 -6.90 -11.75
CA ILE A 122 6.63 -6.52 -13.11
C ILE A 122 7.18 -5.13 -13.45
N TYR A 123 7.00 -4.16 -12.55
CA TYR A 123 7.52 -2.80 -12.73
C TYR A 123 9.04 -2.80 -12.95
N ASN A 124 9.76 -3.61 -12.18
CA ASN A 124 11.20 -3.74 -12.29
C ASN A 124 11.68 -4.68 -13.41
N LYS A 125 10.78 -5.16 -14.28
CA LYS A 125 11.07 -6.09 -15.38
C LYS A 125 11.73 -7.42 -14.93
N GLN A 126 11.55 -7.82 -13.68
CA GLN A 126 12.07 -9.06 -13.09
C GLN A 126 11.03 -10.20 -13.14
N TYR A 127 10.48 -10.45 -14.32
CA TYR A 127 9.39 -11.42 -14.52
C TYR A 127 9.76 -12.85 -14.13
N TRP A 128 11.03 -13.22 -14.22
CA TRP A 128 11.52 -14.56 -13.88
C TRP A 128 11.33 -14.91 -12.39
N LYS A 129 11.17 -13.92 -11.51
CA LYS A 129 10.87 -14.12 -10.09
C LYS A 129 9.38 -14.42 -9.84
N LEU A 130 8.49 -14.09 -10.79
CA LEU A 130 7.04 -14.28 -10.63
C LEU A 130 6.65 -15.77 -10.50
N PRO A 131 7.17 -16.71 -11.31
CA PRO A 131 6.89 -18.13 -11.11
C PRO A 131 7.23 -18.60 -9.70
N ILE A 132 8.36 -18.16 -9.15
CA ILE A 132 8.79 -18.56 -7.80
C ILE A 132 7.85 -17.95 -6.75
N LEU A 133 7.51 -16.66 -6.88
CA LEU A 133 6.56 -15.99 -6.01
C LEU A 133 5.20 -16.68 -6.02
N TYR A 134 4.58 -16.86 -7.19
CA TYR A 134 3.24 -17.46 -7.28
C TYR A 134 3.24 -18.93 -6.89
N THR A 135 4.32 -19.68 -7.17
CA THR A 135 4.42 -21.08 -6.75
C THR A 135 4.53 -21.18 -5.24
N THR A 136 5.42 -20.42 -4.61
CA THR A 136 5.61 -20.47 -3.14
C THR A 136 4.38 -19.96 -2.39
N LEU A 137 3.84 -18.81 -2.80
CA LEU A 137 2.65 -18.21 -2.20
C LEU A 137 1.39 -19.03 -2.48
N GLY A 138 1.22 -19.51 -3.72
CA GLY A 138 0.09 -20.35 -4.11
C GLY A 138 0.11 -21.72 -3.42
N ALA A 139 1.27 -22.38 -3.37
CA ALA A 139 1.39 -23.69 -2.71
C ALA A 139 1.17 -23.59 -1.20
N SER A 140 1.74 -22.58 -0.53
CA SER A 140 1.54 -22.39 0.91
C SER A 140 0.09 -22.06 1.26
N ILE A 141 -0.58 -21.19 0.50
CA ILE A 141 -2.02 -20.90 0.68
C ILE A 141 -2.87 -22.14 0.37
N GLY A 142 -2.62 -22.81 -0.74
CA GLY A 142 -3.34 -24.02 -1.14
C GLY A 142 -3.23 -25.12 -0.07
N MET A 143 -2.03 -25.33 0.45
CA MET A 143 -1.77 -26.28 1.53
C MET A 143 -2.42 -25.86 2.85
N ALA A 144 -2.45 -24.56 3.17
CA ALA A 144 -3.18 -24.05 4.33
C ALA A 144 -4.70 -24.30 4.21
N VAL A 145 -5.29 -24.10 3.03
CA VAL A 145 -6.70 -24.40 2.78
C VAL A 145 -6.98 -25.90 2.90
N HIS A 146 -6.10 -26.74 2.34
CA HIS A 146 -6.18 -28.19 2.46
C HIS A 146 -6.23 -28.65 3.92
N TYR A 147 -5.26 -28.23 4.75
CA TYR A 147 -5.25 -28.56 6.18
C TYR A 147 -6.40 -27.92 6.97
N SER A 148 -6.92 -26.78 6.53
CA SER A 148 -8.13 -26.18 7.11
C SER A 148 -9.36 -27.07 6.91
N ASN A 149 -9.49 -27.68 5.72
CA ASN A 149 -10.59 -28.57 5.40
C ASN A 149 -10.50 -29.89 6.15
N GLU A 150 -9.30 -30.42 6.39
CA GLU A 150 -9.10 -31.59 7.26
C GLU A 150 -9.33 -31.27 8.75
N TYR A 151 -8.96 -30.07 9.21
CA TYR A 151 -9.13 -29.70 10.63
C TYR A 151 -10.60 -29.59 11.07
N LYS A 152 -11.48 -29.07 10.20
CA LYS A 152 -12.91 -28.86 10.51
C LYS A 152 -13.64 -30.13 10.97
N PRO A 153 -13.62 -31.28 10.25
CA PRO A 153 -14.28 -32.50 10.69
C PRO A 153 -13.65 -33.07 11.97
N LEU A 154 -12.32 -33.01 12.12
CA LEU A 154 -11.63 -33.45 13.35
C LEU A 154 -12.11 -32.66 14.57
N LYS A 155 -12.29 -31.35 14.42
CA LYS A 155 -12.84 -30.51 15.48
C LYS A 155 -14.26 -30.90 15.84
N ARG A 156 -15.13 -31.12 14.85
CA ARG A 156 -16.52 -31.55 15.08
C ARG A 156 -16.62 -32.86 15.85
N GLN A 157 -15.79 -33.85 15.49
CA GLN A 157 -15.73 -35.14 16.20
C GLN A 157 -15.27 -34.96 17.66
N TYR A 158 -14.30 -34.08 17.89
CA TYR A 158 -13.80 -33.80 19.23
C TYR A 158 -14.86 -33.11 20.09
N ASP A 159 -15.56 -32.12 19.52
CA ASP A 159 -16.65 -31.43 20.19
C ASP A 159 -17.80 -32.40 20.53
N GLN A 160 -18.12 -33.35 19.64
CA GLN A 160 -19.10 -34.43 19.91
C GLN A 160 -18.67 -35.35 21.06
N MET A 161 -17.42 -35.84 21.05
CA MET A 161 -16.91 -36.72 22.10
C MET A 161 -16.86 -36.05 23.48
N ILE A 162 -16.56 -34.76 23.55
CA ILE A 162 -16.61 -33.99 24.82
C ILE A 162 -18.05 -33.91 25.36
N VAL A 163 -19.03 -33.74 24.47
CA VAL A 163 -20.44 -33.68 24.86
C VAL A 163 -20.88 -35.04 25.42
N GLU A 164 -20.52 -36.13 24.75
CA GLU A 164 -20.92 -37.50 25.13
C GLU A 164 -20.21 -38.01 26.39
N ASN A 165 -18.88 -37.96 26.45
CA ASN A 165 -18.10 -38.62 27.51
C ASN A 165 -17.77 -37.71 28.71
N GLY A 166 -18.09 -36.41 28.65
CA GLY A 166 -17.70 -35.44 29.67
C GLY A 166 -16.20 -35.12 29.69
N LEU A 167 -15.71 -34.54 30.79
CA LEU A 167 -14.31 -34.10 30.93
C LEU A 167 -13.32 -35.26 31.13
N TYR A 168 -13.77 -36.51 31.07
CA TYR A 168 -12.90 -37.68 31.23
C TYR A 168 -12.03 -37.84 29.98
N ARG A 169 -10.71 -37.77 30.16
CA ARG A 169 -9.74 -37.97 29.08
C ARG A 169 -9.67 -39.44 28.72
N THR A 170 -10.45 -39.85 27.72
CA THR A 170 -10.31 -41.17 27.08
C THR A 170 -9.11 -41.16 26.14
N GLU A 171 -8.52 -42.33 25.89
CA GLU A 171 -7.36 -42.44 24.98
C GLU A 171 -7.73 -42.02 23.55
N GLU A 172 -8.94 -42.30 23.11
CA GLU A 172 -9.46 -41.85 21.82
C GLU A 172 -9.49 -40.31 21.70
N LEU A 173 -9.94 -39.61 22.76
CA LEU A 173 -9.97 -38.15 22.79
C LEU A 173 -8.55 -37.55 22.69
N ASN A 174 -7.57 -38.17 23.36
CA ASN A 174 -6.17 -37.75 23.29
C ASN A 174 -5.60 -37.89 21.87
N THR A 175 -5.89 -39.00 21.18
CA THR A 175 -5.41 -39.19 19.80
C THR A 175 -6.05 -38.19 18.83
N LEU A 176 -7.35 -37.91 19.00
CA LEU A 176 -8.07 -36.94 18.18
C LEU A 176 -7.57 -35.52 18.42
N GLN A 177 -7.35 -35.15 19.69
CA GLN A 177 -6.75 -33.87 20.07
C GLN A 177 -5.35 -33.72 19.46
N ARG A 178 -4.51 -34.76 19.51
CA ARG A 178 -3.16 -34.73 18.93
C ARG A 178 -3.19 -34.54 17.42
N LYS A 179 -4.08 -35.25 16.72
CA LYS A 179 -4.31 -35.06 15.27
C LYS A 179 -4.77 -33.63 14.96
N MET A 180 -5.71 -33.11 15.75
CA MET A 180 -6.24 -31.76 15.59
C MET A 180 -5.17 -30.69 15.78
N ILE A 181 -4.37 -30.79 16.85
CA ILE A 181 -3.27 -29.87 17.14
C ILE A 181 -2.28 -29.87 15.98
N ARG A 182 -1.84 -31.06 15.52
CA ARG A 182 -0.91 -31.19 14.40
C ARG A 182 -1.43 -30.46 13.16
N LYS A 183 -2.68 -30.70 12.76
CA LYS A 183 -3.29 -30.07 11.58
C LYS A 183 -3.45 -28.56 11.73
N ASN A 184 -3.82 -28.07 12.92
CA ASN A 184 -3.90 -26.63 13.17
C ASN A 184 -2.52 -25.97 13.13
N THR A 185 -1.50 -26.58 13.74
CA THR A 185 -0.13 -26.10 13.70
C THR A 185 0.42 -26.09 12.28
N THR A 186 0.21 -27.17 11.49
CA THR A 186 0.66 -27.21 10.09
C THR A 186 -0.04 -26.15 9.26
N LYS A 187 -1.36 -25.94 9.43
CA LYS A 187 -2.08 -24.83 8.76
C LYS A 187 -1.47 -23.47 9.11
N GLN A 188 -1.20 -23.22 10.40
CA GLN A 188 -0.60 -21.96 10.85
C GLN A 188 0.80 -21.75 10.31
N ILE A 189 1.63 -22.79 10.26
CA ILE A 189 2.96 -22.74 9.65
C ILE A 189 2.86 -22.40 8.16
N MET A 190 1.92 -23.02 7.43
CA MET A 190 1.73 -22.74 6.00
C MET A 190 1.23 -21.31 5.75
N MET A 191 0.31 -20.81 6.57
CA MET A 191 -0.11 -19.40 6.52
C MET A 191 1.04 -18.44 6.87
N GLY A 192 1.87 -18.80 7.85
CA GLY A 192 3.07 -18.05 8.21
C GLY A 192 4.09 -18.03 7.09
N LEU A 193 4.31 -19.16 6.41
CA LEU A 193 5.20 -19.27 5.24
C LEU A 193 4.69 -18.41 4.07
N ALA A 194 3.38 -18.41 3.83
CA ALA A 194 2.75 -17.54 2.83
C ALA A 194 2.99 -16.06 3.14
N ALA A 195 2.80 -15.65 4.39
CA ALA A 195 3.05 -14.27 4.83
C ALA A 195 4.54 -13.90 4.74
N ALA A 196 5.44 -14.80 5.16
CA ALA A 196 6.88 -14.56 5.13
C ALA A 196 7.42 -14.45 3.69
N SER A 197 6.99 -15.36 2.81
CA SER A 197 7.33 -15.30 1.38
C SER A 197 6.81 -14.01 0.74
N TYR A 198 5.57 -13.62 1.05
CA TYR A 198 4.98 -12.36 0.58
C TYR A 198 5.82 -11.15 0.99
N ILE A 199 6.17 -11.04 2.28
CA ILE A 199 6.98 -9.93 2.81
C ILE A 199 8.37 -9.90 2.17
N TYR A 200 9.00 -11.07 1.99
CA TYR A 200 10.31 -11.18 1.36
C TYR A 200 10.30 -10.64 -0.07
N PHE A 201 9.36 -11.09 -0.90
CA PHE A 201 9.26 -10.64 -2.29
C PHE A 201 8.86 -9.16 -2.41
N LEU A 202 8.03 -8.66 -1.49
CA LEU A 202 7.68 -7.24 -1.43
C LEU A 202 8.92 -6.39 -1.08
N GLY A 203 9.75 -6.85 -0.15
CA GLY A 203 11.04 -6.23 0.20
C GLY A 203 12.04 -6.27 -0.96
N ASP A 204 12.22 -7.42 -1.60
CA ASP A 204 13.11 -7.59 -2.77
C ASP A 204 12.71 -6.69 -3.95
N ALA A 205 11.40 -6.51 -4.19
CA ALA A 205 10.92 -5.59 -5.21
C ALA A 205 11.20 -4.12 -4.87
N ALA A 206 11.04 -3.75 -3.59
CA ALA A 206 11.33 -2.39 -3.14
C ALA A 206 12.84 -2.07 -3.17
N LEU A 207 13.69 -3.04 -2.81
CA LEU A 207 15.15 -2.87 -2.83
C LEU A 207 15.71 -2.73 -4.25
N ASN A 208 15.19 -3.49 -5.21
CA ASN A 208 15.68 -3.44 -6.58
C ASN A 208 15.08 -2.29 -7.42
N TYR A 209 14.33 -1.36 -6.82
CA TYR A 209 13.67 -0.26 -7.53
C TYR A 209 14.71 0.76 -8.08
N SER A 210 14.87 0.79 -9.41
CA SER A 210 15.95 1.48 -10.15
C SER A 210 15.60 2.87 -10.73
N THR A 211 14.63 3.60 -10.17
CA THR A 211 14.39 5.00 -10.60
C THR A 211 15.37 5.97 -9.91
N ASN A 212 16.06 6.78 -10.71
CA ASN A 212 17.28 7.52 -10.37
C ASN A 212 17.14 8.77 -9.48
N ASP A 213 15.96 9.21 -9.05
CA ASP A 213 15.82 10.47 -8.29
C ASP A 213 14.79 10.39 -7.15
N VAL A 214 14.94 9.41 -6.26
CA VAL A 214 14.12 9.37 -5.02
C VAL A 214 15.06 9.34 -3.83
N SER A 215 14.98 10.36 -2.96
CA SER A 215 15.81 10.44 -1.76
C SER A 215 15.64 9.20 -0.89
N ASP A 216 16.76 8.78 -0.30
CA ASP A 216 16.88 7.63 0.59
C ASP A 216 15.82 7.63 1.70
N VAL A 217 15.52 8.82 2.23
CA VAL A 217 14.48 9.09 3.22
C VAL A 217 13.08 8.71 2.75
N LYS A 218 12.70 9.08 1.52
CA LYS A 218 11.37 8.77 0.95
C LYS A 218 11.23 7.27 0.69
N LYS A 219 12.33 6.59 0.33
CA LYS A 219 12.35 5.14 0.16
C LYS A 219 12.19 4.40 1.49
N ALA A 220 12.98 4.76 2.49
CA ALA A 220 12.91 4.17 3.83
C ALA A 220 11.55 4.36 4.51
N THR A 221 11.01 5.58 4.45
CA THR A 221 9.73 5.93 5.11
C THR A 221 8.56 5.20 4.47
N THR A 222 8.50 5.19 3.13
CA THR A 222 7.47 4.46 2.38
C THR A 222 7.50 2.97 2.69
N LEU A 223 8.70 2.39 2.71
CA LEU A 223 8.89 0.97 2.95
C LEU A 223 8.53 0.58 4.39
N SER A 224 8.84 1.44 5.37
CA SER A 224 8.47 1.27 6.78
C SER A 224 6.96 1.34 7.03
N ILE A 225 6.25 2.21 6.29
CA ILE A 225 4.78 2.35 6.34
C ILE A 225 4.06 1.14 5.73
N ILE A 226 4.71 0.36 4.87
CA ILE A 226 4.05 -0.79 4.21
C ILE A 226 4.41 -2.10 4.91
N CYS A 227 5.66 -2.23 5.35
CA CYS A 227 6.12 -3.36 6.12
C CYS A 227 6.83 -2.86 7.39
N PRO A 228 6.28 -3.16 8.58
CA PRO A 228 6.98 -2.82 9.82
C PRO A 228 8.34 -3.53 9.84
N GLY A 229 9.41 -2.75 10.02
CA GLY A 229 10.80 -3.22 9.97
C GLY A 229 11.50 -3.08 8.61
N ALA A 230 10.78 -2.89 7.51
CA ALA A 230 11.43 -2.81 6.20
C ALA A 230 12.22 -1.50 5.98
N GLY A 231 11.90 -0.43 6.73
CA GLY A 231 12.74 0.78 6.83
C GLY A 231 14.13 0.51 7.45
N GLN A 232 14.25 -0.46 8.36
CA GLN A 232 15.54 -0.83 8.97
C GLN A 232 16.43 -1.64 8.00
N ILE A 233 15.84 -2.38 7.06
CA ILE A 233 16.55 -3.05 5.96
C ILE A 233 17.18 -2.01 5.03
N TYR A 234 16.45 -0.94 4.72
CA TYR A 234 16.99 0.20 3.97
C TYR A 234 18.14 0.89 4.73
N ASN A 235 18.05 0.95 6.07
CA ASN A 235 19.12 1.50 6.89
C ASN A 235 20.35 0.57 7.00
N LYS A 236 20.37 -0.63 6.38
CA LYS A 236 21.40 -1.69 6.58
C LYS A 236 21.55 -2.16 8.03
N SER A 237 20.61 -1.83 8.92
CA SER A 237 20.66 -2.19 10.34
C SER A 237 20.01 -3.57 10.59
N TYR A 238 20.60 -4.62 9.99
CA TYR A 238 20.06 -5.99 10.01
C TYR A 238 19.94 -6.57 11.43
N TRP A 239 20.73 -6.08 12.39
CA TRP A 239 20.71 -6.58 13.77
C TRP A 239 19.43 -6.20 14.53
N ARG A 240 18.72 -5.14 14.12
CA ARG A 240 17.46 -4.71 14.74
C ARG A 240 16.26 -5.52 14.25
N MET A 241 16.41 -6.20 13.11
CA MET A 241 15.33 -6.98 12.46
C MET A 241 14.77 -8.12 13.32
N PRO A 242 15.60 -8.98 13.98
CA PRO A 242 15.08 -10.02 14.85
C PRO A 242 14.25 -9.47 16.01
N ILE A 243 14.61 -8.29 16.52
CA ILE A 243 13.91 -7.63 17.63
C ILE A 243 12.55 -7.13 17.15
N VAL A 244 12.50 -6.45 15.99
CA VAL A 244 11.26 -5.97 15.39
C VAL A 244 10.32 -7.12 15.03
N ILE A 245 10.81 -8.13 14.31
CA ILE A 245 10.02 -9.29 13.90
C ILE A 245 9.55 -10.06 15.14
N GLY A 246 10.44 -10.27 16.12
CA GLY A 246 10.10 -10.92 17.39
C GLY A 246 9.03 -10.15 18.16
N GLY A 247 9.16 -8.83 18.26
CA GLY A 247 8.19 -7.93 18.87
C GLY A 247 6.82 -8.02 18.17
N MET A 248 6.78 -7.86 16.86
CA MET A 248 5.54 -7.95 16.07
C MET A 248 4.90 -9.34 16.17
N ALA A 249 5.68 -10.41 16.06
CA ALA A 249 5.19 -11.79 16.19
C ALA A 249 4.61 -12.05 17.59
N SER A 250 5.27 -11.54 18.64
CA SER A 250 4.78 -11.65 20.02
C SER A 250 3.45 -10.91 20.22
N MET A 251 3.31 -9.70 19.66
CA MET A 251 2.07 -8.92 19.74
C MET A 251 0.93 -9.61 19.01
N ILE A 252 1.16 -10.11 17.79
CA ILE A 252 0.18 -10.88 17.02
C ILE A 252 -0.26 -12.12 17.82
N TYR A 253 0.69 -12.83 18.45
CA TYR A 253 0.37 -13.99 19.29
C TYR A 253 -0.51 -13.61 20.49
N VAL A 254 -0.18 -12.51 21.20
CA VAL A 254 -0.96 -12.03 22.34
C VAL A 254 -2.37 -11.60 21.91
N ILE A 255 -2.51 -10.94 20.76
CA ILE A 255 -3.82 -10.58 20.20
C ILE A 255 -4.64 -11.84 19.89
N ASP A 256 -4.05 -12.82 19.20
CA ASP A 256 -4.76 -14.06 18.84
C ASP A 256 -5.14 -14.85 20.10
N TRP A 257 -4.25 -14.95 21.09
CA TRP A 257 -4.52 -15.57 22.37
C TRP A 257 -5.74 -14.95 23.07
N ASN A 258 -5.75 -13.62 23.20
CA ASN A 258 -6.86 -12.91 23.82
C ASN A 258 -8.16 -13.03 23.00
N ASN A 259 -8.07 -13.03 21.67
CA ASN A 259 -9.23 -13.19 20.79
C ASN A 259 -9.84 -14.60 20.87
N ARG A 260 -9.02 -15.65 20.98
CA ARG A 260 -9.50 -17.02 21.22
C ARG A 260 -10.22 -17.14 22.56
N GLY A 261 -9.63 -16.58 23.61
CA GLY A 261 -10.28 -16.49 24.94
C GLY A 261 -11.62 -15.76 24.88
N PHE A 262 -11.67 -14.60 24.24
CA PHE A 262 -12.90 -13.83 24.05
C PHE A 262 -14.00 -14.64 23.35
N LYS A 263 -13.68 -15.33 22.24
CA LYS A 263 -14.66 -16.15 21.49
C LYS A 263 -15.20 -17.28 22.34
N ARG A 264 -14.32 -17.98 23.07
CA ARG A 264 -14.66 -19.09 23.97
C ARG A 264 -15.66 -18.65 25.05
N PHE A 265 -15.33 -17.60 25.81
CA PHE A 265 -16.22 -17.11 26.87
C PHE A 265 -17.48 -16.42 26.35
N LYS A 266 -17.44 -15.80 25.17
CA LYS A 266 -18.62 -15.24 24.50
C LYS A 266 -19.64 -16.33 24.18
N GLU A 267 -19.17 -17.47 23.67
CA GLU A 267 -20.04 -18.60 23.34
C GLU A 267 -20.61 -19.26 24.59
N ALA A 268 -19.78 -19.51 25.61
CA ALA A 268 -20.22 -20.02 26.91
C ALA A 268 -21.29 -19.11 27.57
N TYR A 269 -21.05 -17.78 27.58
CA TYR A 269 -22.02 -16.81 28.08
C TYR A 269 -23.35 -16.86 27.31
N ARG A 270 -23.29 -16.94 25.96
CA ARG A 270 -24.50 -17.02 25.12
C ARG A 270 -25.33 -18.25 25.44
N LEU A 271 -24.69 -19.41 25.55
CA LEU A 271 -25.36 -20.68 25.85
C LEU A 271 -25.95 -20.68 27.27
N ARG A 272 -25.24 -20.08 28.23
CA ARG A 272 -25.73 -19.96 29.61
C ARG A 272 -26.91 -19.00 29.74
N ALA A 273 -26.86 -17.86 29.05
CA ALA A 273 -27.96 -16.90 29.04
C ALA A 273 -29.21 -17.48 28.34
N ASP A 274 -29.04 -18.21 27.23
CA ASP A 274 -30.17 -18.88 26.54
C ASP A 274 -30.78 -19.99 27.41
N PHE A 275 -29.97 -20.72 28.20
CA PHE A 275 -30.49 -21.67 29.19
C PHE A 275 -31.32 -21.01 30.31
N GLU A 276 -30.87 -19.87 30.84
CA GLU A 276 -31.61 -19.13 31.88
C GLU A 276 -32.94 -18.56 31.37
N LEU A 277 -33.01 -18.20 30.09
CA LEU A 277 -34.24 -17.72 29.43
C LEU A 277 -35.18 -18.85 29.00
N ASN A 278 -34.63 -19.97 28.50
CA ASN A 278 -35.38 -21.07 27.89
C ASN A 278 -34.95 -22.43 28.45
N PRO A 279 -35.23 -22.74 29.72
CA PRO A 279 -34.75 -23.97 30.36
C PRO A 279 -35.30 -25.25 29.70
N GLY A 280 -36.49 -25.21 29.08
CA GLY A 280 -37.10 -26.37 28.42
C GLY A 280 -36.47 -26.79 27.08
N LYS A 281 -35.53 -26.00 26.54
CA LYS A 281 -34.85 -26.25 25.25
C LYS A 281 -33.64 -27.19 25.37
N TYR A 282 -33.20 -27.48 26.59
CA TYR A 282 -31.97 -28.24 26.87
C TYR A 282 -32.30 -29.60 27.47
N PRO A 283 -32.15 -30.70 26.69
CA PRO A 283 -32.37 -32.05 27.22
C PRO A 283 -31.30 -32.35 28.29
N GLY A 284 -31.73 -32.61 29.53
CA GLY A 284 -30.84 -32.95 30.66
C GLY A 284 -30.69 -31.87 31.74
N GLY A 285 -31.37 -30.73 31.65
CA GLY A 285 -31.45 -29.74 32.75
C GLY A 285 -30.13 -29.01 33.07
N VAL A 286 -29.11 -29.16 32.21
CA VAL A 286 -27.82 -28.48 32.30
C VAL A 286 -27.58 -27.64 31.05
N SER A 287 -26.89 -26.50 31.19
CA SER A 287 -26.55 -25.67 30.03
C SER A 287 -25.56 -26.39 29.12
N ALA A 288 -25.74 -26.26 27.80
CA ALA A 288 -24.86 -26.85 26.78
C ALA A 288 -23.50 -26.14 26.64
N ASP A 289 -23.12 -25.33 27.61
CA ASP A 289 -21.84 -24.63 27.63
C ASP A 289 -20.69 -25.58 28.03
N GLU A 290 -19.46 -25.22 27.68
CA GLU A 290 -18.28 -26.04 28.00
C GLU A 290 -18.08 -26.29 29.51
N PHE A 291 -18.68 -25.45 30.36
CA PHE A 291 -18.60 -25.56 31.81
C PHE A 291 -19.82 -26.25 32.43
N ARG A 292 -20.79 -26.72 31.64
CA ARG A 292 -22.00 -27.44 32.09
C ARG A 292 -22.71 -26.74 33.26
N GLY A 293 -22.78 -25.41 33.22
CA GLY A 293 -23.46 -24.61 34.24
C GLY A 293 -22.70 -24.43 35.57
N ARG A 294 -21.43 -24.83 35.66
CA ARG A 294 -20.60 -24.65 36.88
C ARG A 294 -20.30 -23.18 37.20
N TYR A 295 -20.39 -22.30 36.21
CA TYR A 295 -20.12 -20.87 36.36
C TYR A 295 -21.38 -20.05 36.02
N SER A 296 -21.60 -18.97 36.78
CA SER A 296 -22.74 -18.08 36.55
C SER A 296 -22.59 -17.27 35.27
N ALA A 297 -23.72 -16.84 34.67
CA ALA A 297 -23.71 -15.98 33.49
C ALA A 297 -22.92 -14.68 33.74
N THR A 298 -23.01 -14.11 34.94
CA THR A 298 -22.26 -12.91 35.34
C THR A 298 -20.75 -13.14 35.37
N PHE A 299 -20.29 -14.28 35.88
CA PHE A 299 -18.87 -14.62 35.90
C PHE A 299 -18.30 -14.79 34.48
N LEU A 300 -19.03 -15.52 33.61
CA LEU A 300 -18.64 -15.70 32.21
C LEU A 300 -18.65 -14.36 31.44
N LYS A 301 -19.59 -13.47 31.74
CA LYS A 301 -19.63 -12.11 31.19
C LYS A 301 -18.39 -11.31 31.58
N ASN A 302 -17.99 -11.33 32.85
CA ASN A 302 -16.81 -10.63 33.34
C ASN A 302 -15.51 -11.15 32.69
N LEU A 303 -15.37 -12.48 32.55
CA LEU A 303 -14.24 -13.08 31.84
C LEU A 303 -14.19 -12.66 30.38
N ARG A 304 -15.32 -12.74 29.67
CA ARG A 304 -15.45 -12.27 28.29
C ARG A 304 -15.02 -10.81 28.15
N ASP A 305 -15.52 -9.93 29.03
CA ASP A 305 -15.25 -8.50 28.97
C ASP A 305 -13.79 -8.18 29.30
N SER A 306 -13.16 -8.94 30.21
CA SER A 306 -11.72 -8.86 30.47
C SER A 306 -10.89 -9.24 29.24
N TYR A 307 -11.16 -10.38 28.60
CA TYR A 307 -10.46 -10.79 27.36
C TYR A 307 -10.69 -9.82 26.20
N ARG A 308 -11.89 -9.24 26.09
CA ARG A 308 -12.18 -8.19 25.11
C ARG A 308 -11.28 -6.98 25.35
N ARG A 309 -11.23 -6.47 26.59
CA ARG A 309 -10.41 -5.31 26.95
C ARG A 309 -8.92 -5.57 26.71
N SER A 310 -8.40 -6.73 27.09
CA SER A 310 -6.99 -7.10 26.88
C SER A 310 -6.63 -7.22 25.39
N ARG A 311 -7.53 -7.76 24.57
CA ARG A 311 -7.36 -7.81 23.11
C ARG A 311 -7.34 -6.40 22.52
N ASP A 312 -8.32 -5.57 22.88
CA ASP A 312 -8.45 -4.22 22.33
C ASP A 312 -7.26 -3.34 22.74
N LEU A 313 -6.78 -3.47 23.99
CA LEU A 313 -5.55 -2.84 24.47
C LEU A 313 -4.31 -3.34 23.72
N SER A 314 -4.21 -4.64 23.45
CA SER A 314 -3.09 -5.22 22.69
C SER A 314 -3.07 -4.70 21.24
N ILE A 315 -4.24 -4.54 20.61
CA ILE A 315 -4.37 -3.95 19.27
C ILE A 315 -3.90 -2.48 19.27
N ILE A 316 -4.36 -1.69 20.25
CA ILE A 316 -3.94 -0.29 20.39
C ILE A 316 -2.43 -0.19 20.61
N LEU A 317 -1.88 -1.00 21.51
CA LEU A 317 -0.44 -1.02 21.78
C LEU A 317 0.37 -1.42 20.53
N THR A 318 -0.15 -2.36 19.73
CA THR A 318 0.46 -2.77 18.46
C THR A 318 0.48 -1.64 17.45
N ALA A 319 -0.62 -0.90 17.32
CA ALA A 319 -0.67 0.27 16.45
C ALA A 319 0.30 1.38 16.91
N LEU A 320 0.47 1.54 18.22
CA LEU A 320 1.40 2.51 18.81
C LEU A 320 2.85 2.12 18.51
N VAL A 321 3.23 0.86 18.77
CA VAL A 321 4.56 0.32 18.46
C VAL A 321 4.84 0.38 16.95
N TYR A 322 3.83 0.11 16.11
CA TYR A 322 3.94 0.23 14.67
C TYR A 322 4.25 1.66 14.21
N THR A 323 3.56 2.64 14.79
CA THR A 323 3.79 4.06 14.49
C THR A 323 5.15 4.52 14.98
N PHE A 324 5.55 4.08 16.19
CA PHE A 324 6.86 4.39 16.76
C PHE A 324 8.00 3.86 15.88
N GLN A 325 7.87 2.65 15.33
CA GLN A 325 8.84 2.10 14.39
C GLN A 325 8.92 2.87 13.07
N ALA A 326 7.80 3.40 12.57
CA ALA A 326 7.80 4.24 11.38
C ALA A 326 8.56 5.56 11.63
N VAL A 327 8.37 6.16 12.80
CA VAL A 327 9.11 7.37 13.23
C VAL A 327 10.60 7.06 13.40
N ASP A 328 10.95 5.96 14.06
CA ASP A 328 12.35 5.51 14.24
C ASP A 328 13.08 5.39 12.90
N ALA A 329 12.48 4.71 11.92
CA ALA A 329 13.04 4.59 10.58
C ALA A 329 13.14 5.93 9.83
N HIS A 330 12.22 6.87 10.10
CA HIS A 330 12.21 8.19 9.48
C HIS A 330 13.31 9.10 10.03
N VAL A 331 13.52 9.09 11.35
CA VAL A 331 14.60 9.83 12.02
C VAL A 331 15.96 9.25 11.64
N ASP A 332 16.11 7.92 11.70
CA ASP A 332 17.32 7.23 11.27
C ASP A 332 17.70 7.64 9.84
N ALA A 333 16.74 7.68 8.91
CA ALA A 333 17.00 8.06 7.54
C ALA A 333 17.44 9.53 7.39
N HIS A 334 16.88 10.46 8.18
CA HIS A 334 17.33 11.86 8.19
C HIS A 334 18.75 12.02 8.76
N LEU A 335 19.16 11.13 9.66
CA LEU A 335 20.50 11.14 10.23
C LEU A 335 21.57 10.49 9.34
N LYS A 336 21.18 9.77 8.27
CA LYS A 336 22.16 9.20 7.31
C LYS A 336 22.75 10.24 6.35
N ASP A 337 22.01 11.31 6.08
CA ASP A 337 22.46 12.41 5.23
C ASP A 337 23.39 13.38 6.00
N PHE A 338 23.53 13.21 7.33
CA PHE A 338 24.55 13.88 8.12
C PHE A 338 25.90 13.19 7.86
N ASP A 339 26.80 13.89 7.17
CA ASP A 339 28.17 13.44 6.93
C ASP A 339 28.94 13.42 8.26
N VAL A 340 29.02 12.25 8.89
CA VAL A 340 29.98 11.99 9.97
C VAL A 340 31.23 11.45 9.28
N SER A 341 31.95 12.32 8.57
CA SER A 341 33.26 11.97 8.04
C SER A 341 34.20 11.75 9.22
N ASP A 342 34.79 10.56 9.35
CA ASP A 342 35.82 10.22 10.35
C ASP A 342 37.14 11.02 10.17
N ASN A 343 37.15 12.04 9.31
CA ASN A 343 38.33 12.86 9.00
C ASN A 343 38.55 14.02 9.96
N LEU A 344 38.05 13.95 11.21
CA LEU A 344 38.56 14.82 12.26
C LEU A 344 39.94 14.31 12.70
N SER A 345 40.93 14.50 11.84
CA SER A 345 42.33 14.17 12.13
C SER A 345 42.98 15.35 12.84
N LEU A 346 43.27 15.16 14.12
CA LEU A 346 44.11 16.04 14.91
C LEU A 346 45.58 15.67 14.62
N SER A 347 46.25 16.42 13.74
CA SER A 347 47.69 16.24 13.57
C SER A 347 48.42 17.16 14.54
N VAL A 348 49.09 16.56 15.53
CA VAL A 348 49.96 17.28 16.48
C VAL A 348 51.40 17.00 16.11
N GLU A 349 52.08 18.00 15.56
CA GLU A 349 53.49 17.89 15.17
C GLU A 349 54.36 18.70 16.13
N PRO A 350 55.45 18.13 16.67
CA PRO A 350 56.41 18.89 17.48
C PRO A 350 57.17 19.89 16.60
N LEU A 351 57.09 21.17 16.95
CA LEU A 351 57.83 22.23 16.29
C LEU A 351 59.10 22.55 17.08
N PHE A 352 60.24 22.40 16.42
CA PHE A 352 61.53 22.84 16.93
C PHE A 352 61.94 24.09 16.14
N ASP A 353 61.84 25.26 16.76
CA ASP A 353 62.27 26.52 16.15
C ASP A 353 63.49 27.06 16.88
N TYR A 354 64.48 27.51 16.12
CA TYR A 354 65.73 28.07 16.63
C TYR A 354 65.72 29.56 16.33
N GLN A 355 65.16 30.34 17.24
CA GLN A 355 65.14 31.79 17.09
C GLN A 355 66.52 32.35 17.42
N TYR A 356 67.17 32.93 16.41
CA TYR A 356 68.45 33.61 16.59
C TYR A 356 68.22 35.03 17.12
N THR A 357 68.56 35.28 18.38
CA THR A 357 68.57 36.63 18.94
C THR A 357 70.00 37.15 19.00
N GLN A 358 70.22 38.36 18.47
CA GLN A 358 71.55 38.98 18.27
C GLN A 358 72.34 39.25 19.57
N THR A 359 71.75 38.98 20.75
CA THR A 359 72.32 39.35 22.04
C THR A 359 72.70 38.16 22.93
N PHE A 360 72.05 36.99 22.80
CA PHE A 360 72.28 35.86 23.71
C PHE A 360 72.49 34.48 23.05
N GLY A 361 72.54 34.38 21.71
CA GLY A 361 72.79 33.11 21.00
C GLY A 361 71.50 32.39 20.61
N VAL A 362 71.62 31.09 20.27
CA VAL A 362 70.50 30.25 19.80
C VAL A 362 69.77 29.66 20.99
N ASP A 363 68.57 30.15 21.29
CA ASP A 363 67.68 29.53 22.28
C ASP A 363 66.69 28.60 21.57
N PRO A 364 66.66 27.29 21.88
CA PRO A 364 65.69 26.38 21.30
C PRO A 364 64.30 26.64 21.89
N VAL A 365 63.34 26.95 21.02
CA VAL A 365 61.93 27.08 21.39
C VAL A 365 61.22 25.78 21.06
N PHE A 366 60.62 25.16 22.08
CA PHE A 366 59.83 23.95 21.94
C PHE A 366 58.36 24.30 21.88
N GLY A 367 57.69 23.95 20.78
CA GLY A 367 56.26 24.16 20.60
C GLY A 367 55.59 22.94 19.98
N PHE A 368 54.26 22.96 19.96
CA PHE A 368 53.46 21.99 19.21
C PHE A 368 52.60 22.75 18.22
N ASN A 369 52.62 22.32 16.96
CA ASN A 369 51.66 22.77 15.97
C ASN A 369 50.47 21.82 16.00
N VAL A 370 49.27 22.38 16.15
CA VAL A 370 48.03 21.62 16.16
C VAL A 370 47.23 22.04 14.95
N ASN A 371 47.11 21.13 13.98
CA ASN A 371 46.28 21.33 12.81
C ASN A 371 45.00 20.50 12.92
N LEU A 372 43.86 21.18 12.75
CA LEU A 372 42.53 20.60 12.78
C LEU A 372 41.96 20.64 11.37
N SER A 373 41.88 19.47 10.74
CA SER A 373 41.23 19.29 9.44
C SER A 373 39.77 18.90 9.68
N PHE A 374 38.84 19.63 9.08
CA PHE A 374 37.40 19.34 9.13
C PHE A 374 36.81 19.28 7.72
#